data_AF-A0A7S4KTP7-F1
#
_entry.id   AF-A0A7S4KTP7-F1
#
_cell.length_a   1.000
_cell.length_b   1.000
_cell.length_c   1.000
_cell.angle_alpha   90.00
_cell.angle_beta   90.00
_cell.angle_gamma   90.00
#
_symmetry.space_group_name_H-M   'P 1'
#
loop_
_entity.id
_entity.type
_entity.pdbx_description
1 polymer ?
#
loop_
_entity_poly.entity_id
_entity_poly.type
_entity_poly.pdbx_seq_one_letter_code
_entity_poly.pdbx_strand_id
1 'polypeptide(L)'
;PWHMDYLHMNRFFTLNMFKHPILEKYDVYFRIDTDLFIKKKVDFDLFGEVVRRNAEFVYWNDVTEPEGCVHGLGDAVKTYMKENNFETIPKFNPRQAYHGCFGGGKLSFFSI
;
A
#
# COMPACT_ATOMS: atom_id res chain seq x y z
N PRO A 1 -14.41 -17.34 8.53
CA PRO A 1 -13.25 -17.63 7.65
C PRO A 1 -13.30 -16.73 6.41
N TRP A 2 -12.18 -16.09 6.06
CA TRP A 2 -12.09 -15.26 4.86
C TRP A 2 -12.06 -16.13 3.61
N HIS A 3 -12.60 -15.62 2.50
CA HIS A 3 -12.58 -16.34 1.23
C HIS A 3 -11.15 -16.37 0.65
N MET A 4 -10.78 -17.47 -0.01
CA MET A 4 -9.42 -17.67 -0.52
C MET A 4 -9.02 -16.68 -1.62
N ASP A 5 -9.96 -16.34 -2.49
CA ASP A 5 -9.81 -15.29 -3.51
C ASP A 5 -9.45 -13.93 -2.88
N TYR A 6 -10.11 -13.56 -1.78
CA TYR A 6 -9.80 -12.34 -1.03
C TYR A 6 -8.38 -12.36 -0.45
N LEU A 7 -7.94 -13.49 0.10
CA LEU A 7 -6.57 -13.65 0.61
C LEU A 7 -5.52 -13.57 -0.51
N HIS A 8 -5.80 -14.17 -1.67
CA HIS A 8 -4.94 -14.07 -2.84
C HIS A 8 -4.88 -12.65 -3.41
N MET A 9 -6.00 -11.94 -3.40
CA MET A 9 -6.09 -10.53 -3.78
C MET A 9 -5.21 -9.67 -2.88
N ASN A 10 -5.29 -9.84 -1.56
CA ASN A 10 -4.44 -9.13 -0.60
C ASN A 10 -2.95 -9.41 -0.89
N ARG A 11 -2.56 -10.67 -1.06
CA ARG A 11 -1.17 -11.02 -1.41
C ARG A 11 -0.72 -10.39 -2.72
N PHE A 12 -1.59 -10.36 -3.73
CA PHE A 12 -1.28 -9.77 -5.02
C PHE A 12 -0.98 -8.28 -4.90
N PHE A 13 -1.82 -7.52 -4.22
CA PHE A 13 -1.64 -6.07 -4.05
C PHE A 13 -0.55 -5.68 -3.05
N THR A 14 -0.17 -6.57 -2.13
CA THR A 14 0.96 -6.33 -1.23
C THR A 14 2.32 -6.49 -1.91
N LEU A 15 2.44 -7.37 -2.93
CA LEU A 15 3.75 -7.71 -3.51
C LEU A 15 3.73 -7.93 -5.03
N ASN A 16 2.86 -8.81 -5.52
CA ASN A 16 3.00 -9.33 -6.88
C ASN A 16 2.67 -8.27 -7.95
N MET A 17 1.76 -7.35 -7.66
CA MET A 17 1.38 -6.27 -8.59
C MET A 17 2.62 -5.49 -9.03
N PHE A 18 3.50 -5.14 -8.09
CA PHE A 18 4.69 -4.31 -8.33
C PHE A 18 5.78 -5.00 -9.15
N LYS A 19 5.68 -6.33 -9.32
CA LYS A 19 6.59 -7.13 -10.14
C LYS A 19 6.04 -7.41 -11.55
N HIS A 20 4.87 -6.87 -11.87
CA HIS A 20 4.22 -7.15 -13.14
C HIS A 20 4.92 -6.39 -14.28
N PRO A 21 5.31 -7.04 -15.40
CA PRO A 21 6.08 -6.41 -16.48
C PRO A 21 5.42 -5.16 -17.08
N ILE A 22 4.09 -5.07 -17.02
CA ILE A 22 3.35 -3.90 -17.50
C ILE A 22 3.72 -2.61 -16.77
N LEU A 23 4.20 -2.72 -15.52
CA LEU A 23 4.55 -1.58 -14.68
C LEU A 23 5.99 -1.10 -14.89
N GLU A 24 6.85 -1.88 -15.55
CA GLU A 24 8.28 -1.56 -15.74
C GLU A 24 8.53 -0.25 -16.49
N LYS A 25 7.57 0.18 -17.31
CA LYS A 25 7.65 1.42 -18.10
C LYS A 25 7.07 2.65 -17.39
N TYR A 26 6.66 2.53 -16.14
CA TYR A 26 6.04 3.61 -15.38
C TYR A 26 6.82 3.89 -14.10
N ASP A 27 6.88 5.16 -13.70
CA ASP A 27 7.48 5.57 -12.43
C ASP A 27 6.46 5.65 -11.29
N VAL A 28 5.20 5.95 -11.64
CA VAL A 28 4.12 6.24 -10.71
C VAL A 28 2.89 5.42 -11.09
N TYR A 29 2.18 4.90 -10.09
CA TYR A 29 0.91 4.22 -10.27
C TYR A 29 -0.15 4.78 -9.32
N PHE A 30 -1.42 4.58 -9.67
CA PHE A 30 -2.57 4.75 -8.77
C PHE A 30 -3.48 3.54 -8.90
N ARG A 31 -3.76 2.88 -7.78
CA ARG A 31 -4.81 1.86 -7.66
C ARG A 31 -6.16 2.57 -7.52
N ILE A 32 -7.12 2.11 -8.32
CA ILE A 32 -8.51 2.56 -8.30
C ILE A 32 -9.35 1.28 -8.21
N ASP A 33 -10.11 1.15 -7.13
CA ASP A 33 -11.04 0.03 -6.97
C ASP A 33 -12.38 0.28 -7.68
N THR A 34 -13.11 -0.79 -7.97
CA THR A 34 -14.35 -0.72 -8.76
C THR A 34 -15.51 -0.05 -8.03
N ASP A 35 -15.44 0.02 -6.71
CA ASP A 35 -16.42 0.65 -5.82
C ASP A 35 -15.99 2.06 -5.35
N LEU A 36 -14.95 2.63 -5.97
CA LEU A 36 -14.52 4.01 -5.72
C LEU A 36 -15.35 5.01 -6.54
N PHE A 37 -15.88 6.03 -5.86
CA PHE A 37 -16.64 7.11 -6.49
C PHE A 37 -15.90 8.46 -6.43
N ILE A 38 -15.48 8.95 -7.60
CA ILE A 38 -14.92 10.30 -7.74
C ILE A 38 -16.08 11.30 -7.88
N LYS A 39 -16.41 12.00 -6.78
CA LYS A 39 -17.62 12.86 -6.68
C LYS A 39 -17.48 14.24 -7.35
N LYS A 40 -16.26 14.64 -7.71
CA LYS A 40 -15.96 15.97 -8.29
C LYS A 40 -14.86 15.81 -9.33
N LYS A 41 -14.85 16.70 -10.32
CA LYS A 41 -13.76 16.78 -11.30
C LYS A 41 -12.44 17.05 -10.58
N VAL A 42 -11.38 16.37 -11.03
CA VAL A 42 -10.01 16.59 -10.58
C VAL A 42 -9.36 17.55 -11.58
N ASP A 43 -9.18 18.81 -11.18
CA ASP A 43 -8.68 19.88 -12.06
C ASP A 43 -7.15 20.05 -12.01
N PHE A 44 -6.42 19.02 -11.61
CA PHE A 44 -4.96 19.00 -11.54
C PHE A 44 -4.40 17.66 -12.02
N ASP A 45 -3.13 17.67 -12.42
CA ASP A 45 -2.39 16.45 -12.76
C ASP A 45 -1.94 15.75 -11.47
N LEU A 46 -2.65 14.69 -11.09
CA LEU A 46 -2.34 13.89 -9.91
C LEU A 46 -0.95 13.23 -10.00
N PHE A 47 -0.55 12.74 -11.18
CA PHE A 47 0.76 12.11 -11.36
C PHE A 47 1.87 13.15 -11.30
N GLY A 48 1.65 14.30 -11.95
CA GLY A 48 2.56 15.45 -11.89
C GLY A 48 2.78 15.96 -10.46
N GLU A 49 1.74 15.99 -9.62
CA GLU A 49 1.87 16.38 -8.22
C GLU A 49 2.71 15.40 -7.39
N VAL A 50 2.61 14.09 -7.65
CA VAL A 50 3.45 13.07 -7.00
C VAL A 50 4.92 13.33 -7.33
N VAL A 51 5.23 13.54 -8.61
CA VAL A 51 6.59 13.81 -9.09
C VAL A 51 7.10 15.13 -8.51
N ARG A 52 6.33 16.21 -8.64
CA ARG A 52 6.70 17.57 -8.21
C ARG A 52 6.99 17.64 -6.71
N ARG A 53 6.23 16.92 -5.89
CA ARG A 53 6.39 16.89 -4.43
C ARG A 53 7.39 15.85 -3.96
N ASN A 54 7.95 15.05 -4.86
CA ASN A 54 8.78 13.89 -4.52
C ASN A 54 8.04 12.93 -3.55
N ALA A 55 6.71 12.81 -3.68
CA ALA A 55 5.91 12.00 -2.77
C ALA A 55 6.13 10.51 -3.08
N GLU A 56 6.53 9.72 -2.09
CA GLU A 56 6.76 8.29 -2.27
C GLU A 56 5.45 7.50 -2.29
N PHE A 57 4.51 7.88 -1.42
CA PHE A 57 3.21 7.24 -1.30
C PHE A 57 2.09 8.26 -1.01
N VAL A 58 0.91 8.01 -1.57
CA VAL A 58 -0.30 8.84 -1.47
C VAL A 58 -1.51 7.94 -1.23
N TYR A 59 -2.35 8.32 -0.27
CA TYR A 59 -3.59 7.64 0.05
C TYR A 59 -4.63 8.64 0.56
N TRP A 60 -5.90 8.23 0.62
CA TRP A 60 -7.00 9.12 1.01
C TRP A 60 -7.25 9.16 2.52
N ASN A 61 -7.42 8.00 3.16
CA ASN A 61 -7.77 7.93 4.56
C ASN A 61 -7.12 6.74 5.26
N ASP A 62 -6.88 6.93 6.54
CA ASP A 62 -6.48 5.87 7.45
C ASP A 62 -7.71 5.03 7.87
N VAL A 63 -7.47 3.76 8.18
CA VAL A 63 -8.44 2.80 8.73
C VAL A 63 -7.82 2.02 9.87
N THR A 64 -8.67 1.64 10.83
CA THR A 64 -8.28 0.75 11.93
C THR A 64 -8.81 -0.64 11.66
N GLU A 65 -7.89 -1.58 11.41
CA GLU A 65 -8.20 -2.97 11.13
C GLU A 65 -8.73 -3.70 12.38
N PRO A 66 -9.70 -4.61 12.21
CA PRO A 66 -10.07 -5.56 13.25
C PRO A 66 -8.87 -6.43 13.65
N GLU A 67 -8.77 -6.78 14.93
CA GLU A 67 -7.64 -7.56 15.45
C GLU A 67 -7.47 -8.91 14.72
N GLY A 68 -8.58 -9.57 14.37
CA GLY A 68 -8.54 -10.83 13.63
C GLY A 68 -7.96 -10.75 12.22
N CYS A 69 -7.90 -9.56 11.61
CA CYS A 69 -7.35 -9.36 10.27
C CYS A 69 -5.82 -9.24 10.27
N VAL A 70 -5.24 -8.74 11.36
CA VAL A 70 -3.80 -8.43 11.48
C VAL A 70 -3.11 -9.22 12.58
N HIS A 71 -3.76 -10.30 13.03
CA HIS A 71 -3.22 -11.17 14.07
C HIS A 71 -1.83 -11.69 13.67
N GLY A 72 -0.85 -11.52 14.56
CA GLY A 72 0.54 -11.92 14.33
C GLY A 72 1.37 -10.98 13.45
N LEU A 73 0.77 -10.00 12.75
CA LEU A 73 1.51 -9.08 11.86
C LEU A 73 2.58 -8.28 12.64
N GLY A 74 2.21 -7.77 13.81
CA GLY A 74 3.13 -6.97 14.62
C GLY A 74 4.38 -7.75 15.05
N ASP A 75 4.21 -9.02 15.42
CA ASP A 75 5.33 -9.87 15.85
C ASP A 75 6.14 -10.39 14.67
N ALA A 76 5.50 -10.65 13.54
CA ALA A 76 6.19 -10.97 12.28
C ALA A 76 7.09 -9.80 11.83
N VAL A 77 6.60 -8.56 11.89
CA VAL A 77 7.40 -7.37 11.57
C VAL A 77 8.59 -7.23 12.52
N LYS A 78 8.38 -7.32 13.84
CA LYS A 78 9.48 -7.26 14.83
C LYS A 78 10.53 -8.35 14.59
N THR A 79 10.09 -9.57 14.27
CA THR A 79 10.98 -10.70 13.98
C THR A 79 11.82 -10.43 12.73
N TYR A 80 11.18 -10.03 11.64
CA TYR A 80 11.86 -9.65 10.40
C TYR A 80 12.87 -8.52 10.63
N MET A 81 12.50 -7.48 11.38
CA MET A 81 13.40 -6.36 11.68
C MET A 81 14.62 -6.78 12.48
N LYS A 82 14.44 -7.65 13.48
CA LYS A 82 15.54 -8.20 14.28
C LYS A 82 16.49 -9.04 13.42
N GLU A 83 15.95 -9.91 12.57
CA GLU A 83 16.74 -10.79 11.69
C GLU A 83 17.54 -10.02 10.64
N ASN A 84 17.07 -8.83 10.26
CA ASN A 84 17.71 -7.97 9.27
C ASN A 84 18.49 -6.79 9.89
N ASN A 85 18.74 -6.80 11.20
CA ASN A 85 19.54 -5.79 11.92
C ASN A 85 19.07 -4.33 11.73
N PHE A 86 17.75 -4.10 11.68
CA PHE A 86 17.24 -2.73 11.68
C PHE A 86 17.50 -2.06 13.04
N GLU A 87 18.20 -0.92 13.03
CA GLU A 87 18.60 -0.21 14.26
C GLU A 87 17.42 0.44 15.00
N THR A 88 16.34 0.77 14.29
CA THR A 88 15.16 1.43 14.86
C THR A 88 13.88 0.76 14.38
N ILE A 89 12.98 0.45 15.32
CA ILE A 89 11.62 0.05 15.02
C ILE A 89 10.77 1.33 15.01
N PRO A 90 10.25 1.78 13.85
CA PRO A 90 9.35 2.91 13.83
C PRO A 90 8.14 2.60 14.72
N LYS A 91 7.63 3.60 15.43
CA LYS A 91 6.37 3.44 16.18
C LYS A 91 5.28 3.13 15.16
N PHE A 92 4.85 1.88 15.09
CA PHE A 92 3.77 1.43 14.22
C PHE A 92 2.69 0.73 15.04
N ASN A 93 1.45 0.94 14.65
CA ASN A 93 0.32 0.18 15.14
C ASN A 93 -0.04 -0.84 14.03
N PRO A 94 0.07 -2.15 14.26
CA PRO A 94 -0.24 -3.17 13.24
C PRO A 94 -1.70 -3.11 12.76
N ARG A 95 -2.58 -2.45 13.52
CA ARG A 95 -3.97 -2.24 13.16
C ARG A 95 -4.21 -0.97 12.37
N GLN A 96 -3.23 -0.08 12.27
CA GLN A 96 -3.38 1.16 11.50
C GLN A 96 -2.91 0.91 10.07
N ALA A 97 -3.81 1.11 9.11
CA ALA A 97 -3.52 0.98 7.69
C ALA A 97 -4.11 2.16 6.91
N TYR A 98 -3.74 2.28 5.64
CA TYR A 98 -4.47 3.12 4.70
C TYR A 98 -5.59 2.31 4.05
N HIS A 99 -6.65 2.99 3.61
CA HIS A 99 -7.74 2.31 2.91
C HIS A 99 -7.33 1.93 1.49
N GLY A 100 -7.29 0.62 1.20
CA GLY A 100 -6.72 0.06 -0.04
C GLY A 100 -7.46 0.39 -1.34
N CYS A 101 -8.66 0.99 -1.29
CA CYS A 101 -9.44 1.28 -2.49
C CYS A 101 -8.88 2.43 -3.34
N PHE A 102 -8.06 3.29 -2.73
CA PHE A 102 -7.33 4.35 -3.41
C PHE A 102 -5.96 4.54 -2.76
N GLY A 103 -4.91 4.28 -3.53
CA GLY A 103 -3.53 4.45 -3.11
C GLY A 103 -2.59 4.40 -4.29
N GLY A 104 -1.49 5.12 -4.21
CA GLY A 104 -0.55 5.24 -5.31
C GLY A 104 0.71 5.94 -4.89
N GLY A 105 1.61 6.13 -5.83
CA GLY A 105 2.90 6.74 -5.56
C GLY A 105 3.97 6.16 -6.48
N LYS A 106 5.21 6.33 -6.07
CA LYS A 106 6.35 5.86 -6.84
C LYS A 106 6.43 4.34 -6.79
N LEU A 107 6.58 3.69 -7.94
CA LEU A 107 6.79 2.25 -8.00
C LEU A 107 8.12 1.83 -7.34
N SER A 108 9.12 2.72 -7.33
CA SER A 108 10.39 2.51 -6.63
C SER A 108 10.24 2.37 -5.12
N PHE A 109 9.16 2.88 -4.51
CA PHE A 109 8.89 2.71 -3.08
C PHE A 109 8.59 1.23 -2.73
N PHE A 110 8.01 0.49 -3.67
CA PHE A 110 7.62 -0.92 -3.50
C PHE A 110 8.62 -1.90 -4.11
N SER A 111 9.64 -1.38 -4.80
CA SER A 111 10.67 -2.18 -5.44
C SER A 111 11.71 -2.55 -4.38
N ILE A 112 11.76 -3.84 -4.01
CA ILE A 112 12.74 -4.44 -3.10
C ILE A 112 13.83 -5.10 -3.93
#